data_AF-A0A1U8BCB6-F1
#
_entry.id   AF-A0A1U8BCB6-F1
#
_cell.length_a   1.000
_cell.length_b   1.000
_cell.length_c   1.000
_cell.angle_alpha   90.00
_cell.angle_beta   90.00
_cell.angle_gamma   90.00
#
_symmetry.space_group_name_H-M   'P 1'
#
loop_
_entity.id
_entity.type
_entity.pdbx_description
1 polymer ?
#
loop_
_entity_poly.entity_id
_entity_poly.type
_entity_poly.pdbx_seq_one_letter_code
_entity_poly.pdbx_strand_id
1 'polypeptide(L)'
;MEAQNHIGVKGHPTTTQPAVRASSSSGTLGRHLARRLVQIGIRDVFSVPGDFNLTLLDHLVAEPELNLIGCCNELNAGYAADGYVRAKGVGACVVTFTVGGLSVLNAIAGAYSEDLPVICIVGGPNSNDFGTNRILHHTIGLPDFSQEFRCFQTVTCHQAVVNNLENAHEQIDTAISTALKESKPVYISISCNLPAIPHPTFAREPVPFFLAPWMSNQMALEAAVEATADLLNKAVKPIIVGGPKLRVAKAQKAFVELVDACGYPFAAMPSGKGLVPEHHPHFIGTYRGVVSTSFCSEMVESADAYVFIGPTFDDSSSVGYSLLIKKEKAIIIQPKRVTIGNGPSFGWVFMAEFLTALAKKLKKNSAAVENHRQIFVPPTIPLKHNQDEPLGVNIIFKHIQEMLGGDTAVISEIGDSWFNFQKLHLPENCKYEFQMLYASIGWSVGATLGYAQAAEDKRVIACIGDGSFQVTAQDISTMIRCGQRNIIFLINNGGYTIEVEIHDGPYNIIKNWDYTRFVDAIHNGEGKCWTAKVKTEDELTAAIATATRDKQDSLCFIEIFVHRDDTSKELLEWGSRVGSANSRPPNPQ
;
A
#
# COMPACT_ATOMS: atom_id res chain seq x y z
N MET A 1 10.83 86.04 -50.42
CA MET A 1 10.13 85.27 -51.47
C MET A 1 9.66 83.97 -50.81
N GLU A 2 8.71 84.02 -49.88
CA GLU A 2 7.26 84.12 -50.12
C GLU A 2 6.76 83.13 -51.17
N ALA A 3 6.13 82.05 -50.70
CA ALA A 3 4.70 81.83 -50.93
C ALA A 3 4.19 80.70 -50.01
N GLN A 4 3.29 81.08 -49.11
CA GLN A 4 2.38 80.19 -48.39
C GLN A 4 1.32 79.62 -49.35
N ASN A 5 0.78 78.45 -49.03
CA ASN A 5 -0.67 78.28 -49.08
C ASN A 5 -1.13 77.19 -48.10
N HIS A 6 -2.00 77.61 -47.17
CA HIS A 6 -2.77 76.79 -46.25
C HIS A 6 -4.02 76.23 -46.92
N ILE A 7 -4.58 75.17 -46.31
CA ILE A 7 -6.00 74.74 -46.13
C ILE A 7 -6.00 73.20 -46.17
N GLY A 8 -6.59 72.42 -45.27
CA GLY A 8 -7.39 72.71 -44.08
C GLY A 8 -7.51 71.47 -43.19
N VAL A 9 -8.01 71.69 -41.98
CA VAL A 9 -8.25 70.69 -40.93
C VAL A 9 -9.55 69.93 -41.22
N LYS A 10 -9.51 68.60 -41.21
CA LYS A 10 -10.65 67.73 -40.86
C LYS A 10 -10.13 66.55 -40.03
N GLY A 11 -10.61 66.43 -38.80
CA GLY A 11 -10.32 65.31 -37.92
C GLY A 11 -10.80 63.98 -38.52
N HIS A 12 -10.02 62.93 -38.26
CA HIS A 12 -10.44 61.55 -38.44
C HIS A 12 -10.40 60.85 -37.08
N PRO A 13 -11.43 60.05 -36.75
CA PRO A 13 -11.55 59.40 -35.46
C PRO A 13 -10.43 58.36 -35.31
N THR A 14 -9.80 58.36 -34.15
CA THR A 14 -8.93 57.29 -33.67
C THR A 14 -9.71 55.99 -33.63
N THR A 15 -9.60 55.18 -34.68
CA THR A 15 -9.93 53.77 -34.63
C THR A 15 -8.88 53.08 -33.79
N THR A 16 -9.19 52.87 -32.52
CA THR A 16 -8.52 51.88 -31.68
C THR A 16 -8.52 50.56 -32.42
N GLN A 17 -7.38 50.16 -32.98
CA GLN A 17 -7.16 48.78 -33.36
C GLN A 17 -7.34 47.93 -32.11
N PRO A 18 -8.13 46.84 -32.16
CA PRO A 18 -8.16 45.91 -31.06
C PRO A 18 -6.73 45.40 -30.87
N ALA A 19 -6.20 45.58 -29.66
CA ALA A 19 -5.03 44.84 -29.22
C ALA A 19 -5.28 43.38 -29.59
N VAL A 20 -4.40 42.82 -30.44
CA VAL A 20 -4.36 41.40 -30.72
C VAL A 20 -4.21 40.74 -29.35
N ARG A 21 -5.32 40.19 -28.83
CA ARG A 21 -5.33 39.39 -27.61
C ARG A 21 -4.27 38.32 -27.79
N ALA A 22 -3.41 38.16 -26.79
CA ALA A 22 -2.49 37.05 -26.69
C ALA A 22 -3.21 35.77 -27.13
N SER A 23 -2.65 35.08 -28.12
CA SER A 23 -3.16 33.80 -28.58
C SER A 23 -3.24 32.87 -27.38
N SER A 24 -4.47 32.55 -26.96
CA SER A 24 -4.76 31.61 -25.90
C SER A 24 -4.20 30.25 -26.30
N SER A 25 -3.08 29.83 -25.69
CA SER A 25 -2.66 28.44 -25.75
C SER A 25 -3.74 27.62 -25.04
N SER A 26 -4.61 26.95 -25.80
CA SER A 26 -5.65 26.06 -25.28
C SER A 26 -4.99 24.91 -24.49
N GLY A 27 -5.54 24.58 -23.32
CA GLY A 27 -5.05 23.43 -22.55
C GLY A 27 -5.21 22.13 -23.34
N THR A 28 -4.46 21.11 -22.95
CA THR A 28 -4.55 19.76 -23.54
C THR A 28 -4.94 18.74 -22.47
N LEU A 29 -5.48 17.61 -22.91
CA LEU A 29 -5.85 16.50 -22.04
C LEU A 29 -4.66 15.97 -21.24
N GLY A 30 -3.51 15.78 -21.89
CA GLY A 30 -2.30 15.28 -21.22
C GLY A 30 -1.83 16.20 -20.09
N ARG A 31 -1.82 17.52 -20.33
CA ARG A 31 -1.49 18.51 -19.29
C ARG A 31 -2.52 18.55 -18.17
N HIS A 32 -3.81 18.45 -18.48
CA HIS A 32 -4.87 18.41 -17.46
C HIS A 32 -4.67 17.23 -16.51
N LEU A 33 -4.44 16.03 -17.05
CA LEU A 33 -4.17 14.84 -16.25
C LEU A 33 -2.93 15.03 -15.38
N ALA A 34 -1.81 15.46 -15.96
CA ALA A 34 -0.57 15.71 -15.23
C ALA A 34 -0.78 16.65 -14.04
N ARG A 35 -1.47 17.78 -14.27
CA ARG A 35 -1.80 18.77 -13.23
C ARG A 35 -2.71 18.19 -12.15
N ARG A 36 -3.68 17.33 -12.49
CA ARG A 36 -4.51 16.65 -11.48
C ARG A 36 -3.71 15.70 -10.62
N LEU A 37 -2.79 14.92 -11.19
CA LEU A 37 -1.90 14.05 -10.41
C LEU A 37 -1.04 14.87 -9.43
N VAL A 38 -0.47 15.99 -9.88
CA VAL A 38 0.28 16.93 -9.01
C VAL A 38 -0.59 17.47 -7.87
N GLN A 39 -1.82 17.90 -8.19
CA GLN A 39 -2.74 18.50 -7.21
C GLN A 39 -3.19 17.53 -6.11
N ILE A 40 -3.31 16.24 -6.42
CA ILE A 40 -3.65 15.22 -5.41
C ILE A 40 -2.42 14.73 -4.63
N GLY A 41 -1.23 15.26 -4.92
CA GLY A 41 0.00 14.98 -4.17
C GLY A 41 0.92 13.94 -4.78
N ILE A 42 0.66 13.48 -6.00
CA ILE A 42 1.57 12.58 -6.73
C ILE A 42 2.76 13.40 -7.23
N ARG A 43 3.95 12.80 -7.11
CA ARG A 43 5.22 13.34 -7.62
C ARG A 43 5.93 12.33 -8.50
N ASP A 44 5.74 11.04 -8.25
CA ASP A 44 6.28 9.98 -9.10
C ASP A 44 5.16 9.16 -9.74
N VAL A 45 5.27 8.92 -11.05
CA VAL A 45 4.34 8.08 -11.82
C VAL A 45 5.11 6.90 -12.38
N PHE A 46 4.69 5.69 -12.01
CA PHE A 46 5.34 4.45 -12.47
C PHE A 46 4.83 4.09 -13.86
N SER A 47 5.71 3.76 -14.81
CA SER A 47 5.27 3.59 -16.19
C SER A 47 5.98 2.49 -16.95
N VAL A 48 5.27 1.98 -17.96
CA VAL A 48 5.84 1.16 -19.03
C VAL A 48 5.39 1.76 -20.37
N PRO A 49 6.33 2.19 -21.23
CA PRO A 49 5.99 2.82 -22.50
C PRO A 49 5.46 1.81 -23.52
N GLY A 50 4.45 2.23 -24.27
CA GLY A 50 3.94 1.53 -25.45
C GLY A 50 3.27 2.52 -26.39
N ASP A 51 3.16 2.20 -27.68
CA ASP A 51 2.72 3.13 -28.73
C ASP A 51 1.34 3.78 -28.46
N PHE A 52 0.43 3.11 -27.75
CA PHE A 52 -0.84 3.69 -27.32
C PHE A 52 -0.74 4.73 -26.18
N ASN A 53 0.40 4.87 -25.48
CA ASN A 53 0.55 5.84 -24.39
C ASN A 53 1.68 6.88 -24.60
N LEU A 54 2.52 6.78 -25.64
CA LEU A 54 3.70 7.65 -25.80
C LEU A 54 3.37 9.15 -25.77
N THR A 55 2.37 9.60 -26.53
CA THR A 55 1.95 11.02 -26.53
C THR A 55 1.49 11.48 -25.15
N LEU A 56 0.87 10.59 -24.36
CA LEU A 56 0.48 10.90 -22.98
C LEU A 56 1.72 11.01 -22.10
N LEU A 57 2.68 10.09 -22.24
CA LEU A 57 3.93 10.11 -21.47
C LEU A 57 4.73 11.40 -21.73
N ASP A 58 4.78 11.89 -22.97
CA ASP A 58 5.42 13.18 -23.29
C ASP A 58 4.85 14.33 -22.45
N HIS A 59 3.54 14.36 -22.24
CA HIS A 59 2.89 15.37 -21.41
C HIS A 59 3.14 15.18 -19.91
N LEU A 60 3.27 13.94 -19.43
CA LEU A 60 3.63 13.67 -18.04
C LEU A 60 5.08 14.05 -17.76
N VAL A 61 6.00 13.78 -18.69
CA VAL A 61 7.42 14.19 -18.61
C VAL A 61 7.57 15.70 -18.68
N ALA A 62 6.73 16.39 -19.47
CA ALA A 62 6.74 17.84 -19.58
C ALA A 62 6.20 18.57 -18.33
N GLU A 63 5.61 17.85 -17.37
CA GLU A 63 5.12 18.40 -16.12
C GLU A 63 6.25 18.46 -15.07
N PRO A 64 6.78 19.65 -14.71
CA PRO A 64 8.00 19.74 -13.91
C PRO A 64 7.88 19.20 -12.48
N GLU A 65 6.66 19.05 -11.95
CA GLU A 65 6.41 18.51 -10.62
C GLU A 65 6.20 16.98 -10.62
N LEU A 66 6.28 16.33 -11.78
CA LEU A 66 6.21 14.88 -11.93
C LEU A 66 7.54 14.30 -12.39
N ASN A 67 7.88 13.14 -11.84
CA ASN A 67 8.93 12.26 -12.30
C ASN A 67 8.29 11.01 -12.90
N LEU A 68 8.71 10.62 -14.10
CA LEU A 68 8.26 9.39 -14.71
C LEU A 68 9.26 8.26 -14.41
N ILE A 69 8.84 7.28 -13.62
CA ILE A 69 9.67 6.16 -13.17
C ILE A 69 9.39 4.94 -14.06
N GLY A 70 10.27 4.69 -15.03
CA GLY A 70 10.13 3.53 -15.92
C GLY A 70 10.38 2.21 -15.19
N CYS A 71 9.43 1.27 -15.23
CA CYS A 71 9.56 -0.04 -14.59
C CYS A 71 9.89 -1.12 -15.63
N CYS A 72 10.33 -2.30 -15.17
CA CYS A 72 10.70 -3.38 -16.09
C CYS A 72 9.50 -4.06 -16.77
N ASN A 73 8.36 -4.10 -16.08
CA ASN A 73 7.08 -4.58 -16.61
C ASN A 73 5.91 -3.95 -15.86
N GLU A 74 4.70 -4.19 -16.33
CA GLU A 74 3.48 -3.54 -15.87
C GLU A 74 3.00 -4.04 -14.50
N LEU A 75 3.18 -5.33 -14.20
CA LEU A 75 2.92 -5.88 -12.86
C LEU A 75 3.75 -5.13 -11.79
N ASN A 76 5.05 -5.00 -12.07
CA ASN A 76 5.99 -4.29 -11.22
C ASN A 76 5.66 -2.81 -11.09
N ALA A 77 5.28 -2.14 -12.19
CA ALA A 77 4.81 -0.75 -12.15
C ALA A 77 3.59 -0.58 -11.23
N GLY A 78 2.65 -1.53 -11.28
CA GLY A 78 1.50 -1.55 -10.38
C GLY A 78 1.87 -1.77 -8.92
N TYR A 79 2.78 -2.70 -8.61
CA TYR A 79 3.28 -2.90 -7.25
C TYR A 79 4.09 -1.73 -6.72
N ALA A 80 4.84 -1.03 -7.58
CA ALA A 80 5.50 0.21 -7.22
C ALA A 80 4.49 1.33 -6.91
N ALA A 81 3.41 1.44 -7.69
CA ALA A 81 2.33 2.35 -7.34
C ALA A 81 1.66 1.97 -6.00
N ASP A 82 1.42 0.68 -5.72
CA ASP A 82 0.93 0.17 -4.42
C ASP A 82 1.85 0.61 -3.27
N GLY A 83 3.15 0.33 -3.36
CA GLY A 83 4.15 0.73 -2.36
C GLY A 83 4.20 2.25 -2.13
N TYR A 84 4.13 3.02 -3.22
CA TYR A 84 4.12 4.48 -3.15
C TYR A 84 2.88 5.01 -2.42
N VAL A 85 1.69 4.43 -2.69
CA VAL A 85 0.44 4.82 -2.01
C VAL A 85 0.52 4.56 -0.50
N ARG A 86 1.17 3.48 -0.07
CA ARG A 86 1.32 3.16 1.36
C ARG A 86 2.05 4.26 2.13
N ALA A 87 3.01 4.94 1.49
CA ALA A 87 3.74 6.06 2.07
C ALA A 87 3.06 7.44 1.83
N LYS A 88 2.54 7.71 0.63
CA LYS A 88 2.01 9.04 0.23
C LYS A 88 0.51 9.20 0.37
N GLY A 89 -0.24 8.10 0.40
CA GLY A 89 -1.70 8.07 0.47
C GLY A 89 -2.42 8.07 -0.88
N VAL A 90 -1.70 8.26 -2.01
CA VAL A 90 -2.20 8.11 -3.39
C VAL A 90 -1.01 7.89 -4.33
N GLY A 91 -1.22 7.18 -5.44
CA GLY A 91 -0.20 6.91 -6.45
C GLY A 91 -0.82 6.67 -7.81
N ALA A 92 0.03 6.59 -8.85
CA ALA A 92 -0.42 6.33 -10.21
C ALA A 92 0.57 5.44 -10.96
N CYS A 93 0.02 4.65 -11.88
CA CYS A 93 0.79 3.94 -12.88
C CYS A 93 0.21 4.16 -14.28
N VAL A 94 1.08 4.13 -15.31
CA VAL A 94 0.69 4.33 -16.71
C VAL A 94 1.24 3.19 -17.57
N VAL A 95 0.36 2.46 -18.23
CA VAL A 95 0.72 1.30 -19.08
C VAL A 95 0.05 1.38 -20.45
N THR A 96 0.43 0.49 -21.37
CA THR A 96 -0.17 0.41 -22.71
C THR A 96 -1.39 -0.52 -22.76
N PHE A 97 -2.19 -0.39 -23.81
CA PHE A 97 -3.45 -1.11 -23.98
C PHE A 97 -3.30 -2.63 -23.98
N THR A 98 -4.21 -3.31 -23.29
CA THR A 98 -4.41 -4.77 -23.20
C THR A 98 -3.22 -5.57 -22.72
N VAL A 99 -2.10 -5.60 -23.47
CA VAL A 99 -0.91 -6.37 -23.04
C VAL A 99 -0.35 -5.83 -21.72
N GLY A 100 -0.34 -4.50 -21.58
CA GLY A 100 0.09 -3.85 -20.35
C GLY A 100 -1.00 -3.85 -19.29
N GLY A 101 -2.23 -3.47 -19.65
CA GLY A 101 -3.33 -3.41 -18.69
C GLY A 101 -3.72 -4.78 -18.11
N LEU A 102 -3.65 -5.88 -18.86
CA LEU A 102 -3.91 -7.21 -18.30
C LEU A 102 -2.78 -7.69 -17.37
N SER A 103 -1.54 -7.22 -17.55
CA SER A 103 -0.43 -7.52 -16.64
C SER A 103 -0.53 -6.71 -15.33
N VAL A 104 -0.80 -5.40 -15.41
CA VAL A 104 -0.96 -4.55 -14.21
C VAL A 104 -2.22 -4.91 -13.41
N LEU A 105 -3.21 -5.55 -14.02
CA LEU A 105 -4.49 -5.92 -13.40
C LEU A 105 -4.31 -6.64 -12.05
N ASN A 106 -3.34 -7.54 -11.95
CA ASN A 106 -3.05 -8.27 -10.71
C ASN A 106 -2.62 -7.33 -9.57
N ALA A 107 -1.77 -6.33 -9.85
CA ALA A 107 -1.39 -5.33 -8.87
C ALA A 107 -2.56 -4.40 -8.50
N ILE A 108 -3.43 -4.05 -9.46
CA ILE A 108 -4.62 -3.24 -9.20
C ILE A 108 -5.64 -3.99 -8.33
N ALA A 109 -5.81 -5.30 -8.53
CA ALA A 109 -6.61 -6.14 -7.64
C ALA A 109 -6.04 -6.20 -6.22
N GLY A 110 -4.70 -6.22 -6.08
CA GLY A 110 -4.02 -6.06 -4.80
C GLY A 110 -4.31 -4.72 -4.13
N ALA A 111 -4.13 -3.63 -4.86
CA ALA A 111 -4.45 -2.28 -4.37
C ALA A 111 -5.93 -2.15 -3.97
N TYR A 112 -6.85 -2.79 -4.70
CA TYR A 112 -8.26 -2.85 -4.34
C TYR A 112 -8.47 -3.59 -3.01
N SER A 113 -7.86 -4.76 -2.84
CA SER A 113 -7.95 -5.56 -1.60
C SER A 113 -7.43 -4.78 -0.38
N GLU A 114 -6.39 -3.97 -0.56
CA GLU A 114 -5.66 -3.26 0.50
C GLU A 114 -6.16 -1.81 0.73
N ASP A 115 -7.27 -1.41 0.08
CA ASP A 115 -7.84 -0.07 0.13
C ASP A 115 -6.85 1.06 -0.26
N LEU A 116 -6.11 0.84 -1.35
CA LEU A 116 -5.11 1.78 -1.85
C LEU A 116 -5.66 2.54 -3.07
N PRO A 117 -5.75 3.89 -3.02
CA PRO A 117 -6.14 4.69 -4.18
C PRO A 117 -5.00 4.79 -5.21
N VAL A 118 -4.95 3.81 -6.12
CA VAL A 118 -4.08 3.83 -7.30
C VAL A 118 -4.86 4.35 -8.51
N ILE A 119 -4.36 5.40 -9.15
CA ILE A 119 -4.87 5.89 -10.44
C ILE A 119 -4.19 5.07 -11.56
N CYS A 120 -4.85 4.00 -12.01
CA CYS A 120 -4.35 3.17 -13.10
C CYS A 120 -4.74 3.78 -14.44
N ILE A 121 -3.75 4.27 -15.18
CA ILE A 121 -3.94 4.91 -16.48
C ILE A 121 -3.46 3.96 -17.57
N VAL A 122 -4.27 3.78 -18.60
CA VAL A 122 -3.95 2.91 -19.74
C VAL A 122 -4.07 3.72 -21.03
N GLY A 123 -3.02 3.71 -21.85
CA GLY A 123 -3.12 4.20 -23.22
C GLY A 123 -4.13 3.36 -23.99
N GLY A 124 -5.06 3.99 -24.69
CA GLY A 124 -6.15 3.32 -25.40
C GLY A 124 -6.06 3.47 -26.92
N PRO A 125 -6.87 2.71 -27.67
CA PRO A 125 -6.98 2.82 -29.12
C PRO A 125 -7.24 4.24 -29.60
N ASN A 126 -6.88 4.52 -30.85
CA ASN A 126 -7.23 5.77 -31.50
C ASN A 126 -8.76 5.97 -31.45
N SER A 127 -9.20 7.19 -31.12
CA SER A 127 -10.63 7.49 -30.98
C SER A 127 -11.46 7.18 -32.23
N ASN A 128 -10.83 7.19 -33.42
CA ASN A 128 -11.48 6.89 -34.70
C ASN A 128 -11.75 5.40 -34.94
N ASP A 129 -11.13 4.50 -34.18
CA ASP A 129 -11.32 3.06 -34.38
C ASP A 129 -12.54 2.52 -33.61
N PHE A 130 -13.02 3.23 -32.58
CA PHE A 130 -14.24 2.88 -31.85
C PHE A 130 -15.46 2.88 -32.80
N GLY A 131 -16.28 1.84 -32.72
CA GLY A 131 -17.46 1.67 -33.59
C GLY A 131 -17.14 1.21 -35.02
N THR A 132 -15.88 0.90 -35.32
CA THR A 132 -15.46 0.28 -36.58
C THR A 132 -15.28 -1.23 -36.43
N ASN A 133 -15.15 -1.96 -37.55
CA ASN A 133 -14.78 -3.38 -37.55
C ASN A 133 -13.26 -3.61 -37.63
N ARG A 134 -12.45 -2.59 -37.30
CA ARG A 134 -10.99 -2.70 -37.36
C ARG A 134 -10.48 -3.57 -36.22
N ILE A 135 -9.53 -4.43 -36.55
CA ILE A 135 -8.78 -5.22 -35.58
C ILE A 135 -7.45 -4.50 -35.37
N LEU A 136 -7.07 -4.29 -34.11
CA LEU A 136 -5.85 -3.60 -33.74
C LEU A 136 -4.83 -4.57 -33.15
N HIS A 137 -3.55 -4.25 -33.33
CA HIS A 137 -2.49 -4.89 -32.56
C HIS A 137 -2.70 -4.61 -31.06
N HIS A 138 -2.14 -5.46 -30.19
CA HIS A 138 -2.47 -5.48 -28.75
C HIS A 138 -3.98 -5.71 -28.47
N THR A 139 -4.66 -6.52 -29.28
CA THR A 139 -5.99 -7.06 -28.96
C THR A 139 -6.00 -8.56 -29.20
N ILE A 140 -7.06 -9.26 -28.78
CA ILE A 140 -7.23 -10.70 -29.07
C ILE A 140 -7.65 -11.00 -30.51
N GLY A 141 -7.56 -10.03 -31.43
CA GLY A 141 -7.94 -10.20 -32.83
C GLY A 141 -9.44 -9.98 -33.10
N LEU A 142 -10.15 -9.31 -32.20
CA LEU A 142 -11.56 -8.96 -32.35
C LEU A 142 -11.76 -7.43 -32.33
N PRO A 143 -12.75 -6.88 -33.06
CA PRO A 143 -13.10 -5.47 -33.01
C PRO A 143 -13.91 -5.11 -31.73
N ASP A 144 -13.44 -5.57 -30.57
CA ASP A 144 -14.01 -5.27 -29.25
C ASP A 144 -12.93 -4.72 -28.31
N PHE A 145 -12.91 -3.40 -28.16
CA PHE A 145 -11.96 -2.69 -27.29
C PHE A 145 -12.44 -2.57 -25.85
N SER A 146 -13.59 -3.15 -25.49
CA SER A 146 -14.11 -3.13 -24.12
C SER A 146 -13.67 -4.34 -23.30
N GLN A 147 -12.91 -5.29 -23.87
CA GLN A 147 -12.44 -6.47 -23.16
C GLN A 147 -11.60 -6.13 -21.92
N GLU A 148 -10.56 -5.33 -22.09
CA GLU A 148 -9.71 -4.89 -20.98
C GLU A 148 -10.54 -4.17 -19.91
N PHE A 149 -11.38 -3.21 -20.33
CA PHE A 149 -12.28 -2.50 -19.43
C PHE A 149 -13.12 -3.45 -18.55
N ARG A 150 -13.71 -4.51 -19.15
CA ARG A 150 -14.48 -5.52 -18.42
C ARG A 150 -13.64 -6.28 -17.38
N CYS A 151 -12.37 -6.56 -17.67
CA CYS A 151 -11.48 -7.22 -16.72
C CYS A 151 -11.22 -6.37 -15.46
N PHE A 152 -11.23 -5.04 -15.58
CA PHE A 152 -11.02 -4.13 -14.44
C PHE A 152 -12.28 -3.87 -13.59
N GLN A 153 -13.48 -4.26 -14.05
CA GLN A 153 -14.77 -3.86 -13.44
C GLN A 153 -14.91 -4.29 -11.98
N THR A 154 -14.37 -5.45 -11.61
CA THR A 154 -14.49 -6.01 -10.26
C THR A 154 -13.39 -5.56 -9.31
N VAL A 155 -12.36 -4.89 -9.83
CA VAL A 155 -11.15 -4.52 -9.09
C VAL A 155 -10.85 -3.02 -9.14
N THR A 156 -11.84 -2.21 -9.53
CA THR A 156 -11.76 -0.74 -9.50
C THR A 156 -13.07 -0.15 -8.99
N CYS A 157 -13.03 0.98 -8.28
CA CYS A 157 -14.25 1.65 -7.78
C CYS A 157 -14.89 2.59 -8.81
N HIS A 158 -14.15 2.94 -9.87
CA HIS A 158 -14.62 3.76 -10.97
C HIS A 158 -13.77 3.50 -12.21
N GLN A 159 -14.37 3.68 -13.38
CA GLN A 159 -13.71 3.49 -14.66
C GLN A 159 -14.08 4.61 -15.62
N ALA A 160 -13.10 5.17 -16.31
CA ALA A 160 -13.26 6.19 -17.33
C ALA A 160 -12.65 5.72 -18.65
N VAL A 161 -13.36 5.91 -19.77
CA VAL A 161 -12.86 5.63 -21.13
C VAL A 161 -12.93 6.92 -21.92
N VAL A 162 -11.80 7.61 -21.97
CA VAL A 162 -11.65 8.93 -22.58
C VAL A 162 -11.31 8.77 -24.06
N ASN A 163 -12.36 8.69 -24.88
CA ASN A 163 -12.30 8.61 -26.34
C ASN A 163 -12.80 9.88 -27.06
N ASN A 164 -13.14 10.93 -26.32
CA ASN A 164 -13.53 12.25 -26.82
C ASN A 164 -13.10 13.34 -25.82
N LEU A 165 -12.98 14.60 -26.27
CA LEU A 165 -12.44 15.71 -25.46
C LEU A 165 -13.50 16.53 -24.71
N GLU A 166 -14.78 16.45 -25.11
CA GLU A 166 -15.84 17.33 -24.61
C GLU A 166 -16.05 17.17 -23.10
N ASN A 167 -16.06 15.92 -22.60
CA ASN A 167 -16.26 15.60 -21.18
C ASN A 167 -15.04 14.93 -20.51
N ALA A 168 -13.88 14.88 -21.18
CA ALA A 168 -12.69 14.19 -20.68
C ALA A 168 -12.23 14.67 -19.30
N HIS A 169 -12.25 15.99 -19.07
CA HIS A 169 -11.89 16.60 -17.80
C HIS A 169 -12.81 16.11 -16.65
N GLU A 170 -14.12 16.05 -16.88
CA GLU A 170 -15.10 15.56 -15.90
C GLU A 170 -14.92 14.08 -15.60
N GLN A 171 -14.67 13.26 -16.63
CA GLN A 171 -14.41 11.82 -16.45
C GLN A 171 -13.15 11.57 -15.59
N ILE A 172 -12.06 12.27 -15.88
CA ILE A 172 -10.81 12.17 -15.10
C ILE A 172 -11.02 12.65 -13.67
N ASP A 173 -11.63 13.82 -13.49
CA ASP A 173 -11.84 14.41 -12.18
C ASP A 173 -12.76 13.52 -11.32
N THR A 174 -13.78 12.92 -11.93
CA THR A 174 -14.70 11.97 -11.28
C THR A 174 -13.98 10.69 -10.86
N ALA A 175 -13.16 10.11 -11.75
CA ALA A 175 -12.35 8.93 -11.44
C ALA A 175 -11.42 9.20 -10.25
N ILE A 176 -10.64 10.28 -10.31
CA ILE A 176 -9.70 10.67 -9.23
C ILE A 176 -10.45 10.95 -7.93
N SER A 177 -11.56 11.70 -7.98
CA SER A 177 -12.42 11.97 -6.82
C SER A 177 -12.90 10.68 -6.16
N THR A 178 -13.36 9.72 -6.97
CA THR A 178 -13.92 8.47 -6.47
C THR A 178 -12.84 7.59 -5.86
N ALA A 179 -11.66 7.52 -6.48
CA ALA A 179 -10.51 6.79 -5.95
C ALA A 179 -10.17 7.26 -4.52
N LEU A 180 -10.04 8.58 -4.35
CA LEU A 180 -9.68 9.21 -3.08
C LEU A 180 -10.76 9.06 -2.01
N LYS A 181 -12.04 9.18 -2.38
CA LYS A 181 -13.18 9.04 -1.45
C LYS A 181 -13.35 7.61 -0.96
N GLU A 182 -13.25 6.64 -1.85
CA GLU A 182 -13.43 5.24 -1.50
C GLU A 182 -12.13 4.58 -1.01
N SER A 183 -10.99 5.24 -1.18
CA SER A 183 -9.65 4.64 -0.98
C SER A 183 -9.52 3.34 -1.76
N LYS A 184 -9.77 3.43 -3.07
CA LYS A 184 -9.77 2.29 -3.99
C LYS A 184 -9.18 2.69 -5.34
N PRO A 185 -8.63 1.74 -6.10
CA PRO A 185 -8.07 2.05 -7.41
C PRO A 185 -9.16 2.38 -8.44
N VAL A 186 -8.75 3.13 -9.45
CA VAL A 186 -9.58 3.47 -10.62
C VAL A 186 -8.85 3.16 -11.91
N TYR A 187 -9.61 2.90 -12.97
CA TYR A 187 -9.10 2.68 -14.32
C TYR A 187 -9.45 3.88 -15.20
N ILE A 188 -8.46 4.44 -15.90
CA ILE A 188 -8.64 5.53 -16.86
C ILE A 188 -7.97 5.13 -18.18
N SER A 189 -8.77 4.81 -19.19
CA SER A 189 -8.28 4.60 -20.56
C SER A 189 -8.28 5.93 -21.33
N ILE A 190 -7.19 6.25 -22.03
CA ILE A 190 -7.09 7.49 -22.82
C ILE A 190 -6.67 7.16 -24.25
N SER A 191 -7.53 7.48 -25.23
CA SER A 191 -7.22 7.29 -26.64
C SER A 191 -5.92 8.00 -27.06
N CYS A 192 -5.00 7.27 -27.68
CA CYS A 192 -3.62 7.69 -27.94
C CYS A 192 -3.46 8.98 -28.77
N ASN A 193 -4.46 9.35 -29.56
CA ASN A 193 -4.47 10.52 -30.44
C ASN A 193 -5.02 11.80 -29.78
N LEU A 194 -5.52 11.72 -28.55
CA LEU A 194 -6.15 12.84 -27.84
C LEU A 194 -5.25 13.70 -26.94
N PRO A 195 -4.19 13.19 -26.26
CA PRO A 195 -3.47 13.92 -25.22
C PRO A 195 -2.94 15.30 -25.63
N ALA A 196 -2.54 15.46 -26.89
CA ALA A 196 -1.91 16.67 -27.42
C ALA A 196 -2.87 17.64 -28.12
N ILE A 197 -4.15 17.25 -28.32
CA ILE A 197 -5.11 18.11 -29.02
C ILE A 197 -5.51 19.28 -28.09
N PRO A 198 -5.30 20.54 -28.51
CA PRO A 198 -5.76 21.68 -27.73
C PRO A 198 -7.29 21.79 -27.76
N HIS A 199 -7.93 21.96 -26.60
CA HIS A 199 -9.39 22.00 -26.51
C HIS A 199 -9.88 23.00 -25.44
N PRO A 200 -10.98 23.74 -25.67
CA PRO A 200 -11.45 24.80 -24.76
C PRO A 200 -11.91 24.31 -23.38
N THR A 201 -12.20 23.02 -23.22
CA THR A 201 -12.57 22.43 -21.92
C THR A 201 -11.38 22.29 -20.97
N PHE A 202 -10.14 22.39 -21.48
CA PHE A 202 -8.94 22.37 -20.67
C PHE A 202 -8.39 23.78 -20.48
N ALA A 203 -8.24 24.17 -19.21
CA ALA A 203 -7.52 25.36 -18.84
C ALA A 203 -6.02 25.06 -18.71
N ARG A 204 -5.18 26.08 -18.91
CA ARG A 204 -3.72 25.98 -18.64
C ARG A 204 -3.44 25.62 -17.18
N GLU A 205 -4.21 26.22 -16.28
CA GLU A 205 -4.25 25.93 -14.86
C GLU A 205 -5.70 25.54 -14.50
N PRO A 206 -5.98 24.26 -14.19
CA PRO A 206 -7.33 23.84 -13.84
C PRO A 206 -7.75 24.41 -12.49
N VAL A 207 -9.06 24.57 -12.29
CA VAL A 207 -9.65 24.93 -10.98
C VAL A 207 -9.06 24.00 -9.90
N PRO A 208 -8.59 24.51 -8.75
CA PRO A 208 -7.98 23.68 -7.71
C PRO A 208 -8.85 22.47 -7.36
N PHE A 209 -8.23 21.28 -7.34
CA PHE A 209 -8.95 20.06 -7.00
C PHE A 209 -9.34 20.10 -5.51
N PHE A 210 -10.63 19.95 -5.22
CA PHE A 210 -11.14 20.01 -3.85
C PHE A 210 -12.12 18.86 -3.59
N LEU A 211 -11.88 18.14 -2.49
CA LEU A 211 -12.79 17.12 -1.97
C LEU A 211 -13.32 17.58 -0.62
N ALA A 212 -14.63 17.79 -0.53
CA ALA A 212 -15.27 18.09 0.74
C ALA A 212 -15.12 16.89 1.70
N PRO A 213 -14.73 17.12 2.97
CA PRO A 213 -14.68 16.05 3.96
C PRO A 213 -16.08 15.51 4.23
N TRP A 214 -16.17 14.22 4.52
CA TRP A 214 -17.40 13.65 5.03
C TRP A 214 -17.56 13.95 6.53
N MET A 215 -18.80 14.10 6.96
CA MET A 215 -19.16 14.39 8.36
C MET A 215 -20.18 13.38 8.85
N SER A 216 -20.07 12.96 10.12
CA SER A 216 -21.00 11.98 10.67
C SER A 216 -22.42 12.53 10.73
N ASN A 217 -23.40 11.65 10.66
CA ASN A 217 -24.73 11.99 11.15
C ASN A 217 -24.66 12.20 12.67
N GLN A 218 -24.92 13.43 13.13
CA GLN A 218 -24.70 13.81 14.53
C GLN A 218 -25.53 12.98 15.52
N MET A 219 -26.80 12.71 15.21
CA MET A 219 -27.67 11.88 16.07
C MET A 219 -27.18 10.43 16.15
N ALA A 220 -26.74 9.86 15.02
CA ALA A 220 -26.19 8.51 14.98
C ALA A 220 -24.85 8.42 15.74
N LEU A 221 -24.01 9.44 15.62
CA LEU A 221 -22.74 9.54 16.35
C LEU A 221 -22.97 9.56 17.87
N GLU A 222 -23.86 10.44 18.34
CA GLU A 222 -24.22 10.54 19.76
C GLU A 222 -24.79 9.22 20.29
N ALA A 223 -25.75 8.63 19.59
CA ALA A 223 -26.34 7.36 19.97
C ALA A 223 -25.32 6.20 20.02
N ALA A 224 -24.41 6.14 19.04
CA ALA A 224 -23.35 5.13 19.01
C ALA A 224 -22.38 5.30 20.19
N VAL A 225 -21.99 6.55 20.48
CA VAL A 225 -21.04 6.87 21.56
C VAL A 225 -21.63 6.53 22.92
N GLU A 226 -22.88 6.94 23.20
CA GLU A 226 -23.54 6.62 24.47
C GLU A 226 -23.69 5.11 24.66
N ALA A 227 -24.21 4.40 23.66
CA ALA A 227 -24.40 2.95 23.74
C ALA A 227 -23.07 2.20 23.94
N THR A 228 -21.99 2.66 23.30
CA THR A 228 -20.66 2.06 23.45
C THR A 228 -20.05 2.36 24.81
N ALA A 229 -20.15 3.61 25.27
CA ALA A 229 -19.64 4.02 26.57
C ALA A 229 -20.36 3.31 27.73
N ASP A 230 -21.68 3.13 27.63
CA ASP A 230 -22.49 2.42 28.62
C ASP A 230 -22.06 0.96 28.80
N LEU A 231 -21.65 0.29 27.72
CA LEU A 231 -21.14 -1.07 27.76
C LEU A 231 -19.72 -1.09 28.34
N LEU A 232 -18.82 -0.28 27.79
CA LEU A 232 -17.40 -0.30 28.17
C LEU A 232 -17.16 0.19 29.61
N ASN A 233 -17.94 1.15 30.11
CA ASN A 233 -17.84 1.62 31.50
C ASN A 233 -18.31 0.58 32.54
N LYS A 234 -18.99 -0.50 32.11
CA LYS A 234 -19.38 -1.64 32.95
C LYS A 234 -18.43 -2.83 32.81
N ALA A 235 -17.55 -2.82 31.79
CA ALA A 235 -16.60 -3.89 31.54
C ALA A 235 -15.49 -3.89 32.59
N VAL A 236 -15.12 -5.09 33.04
CA VAL A 236 -14.06 -5.32 34.02
C VAL A 236 -12.70 -5.38 33.31
N LYS A 237 -12.59 -6.08 32.18
CA LYS A 237 -11.33 -6.28 31.43
C LYS A 237 -11.50 -5.98 29.93
N PRO A 238 -11.84 -4.74 29.54
CA PRO A 238 -11.96 -4.37 28.13
C PRO A 238 -10.59 -4.30 27.43
N ILE A 239 -10.57 -4.63 26.14
CA ILE A 239 -9.37 -4.57 25.29
C ILE A 239 -9.69 -3.90 23.94
N ILE A 240 -8.70 -3.22 23.37
CA ILE A 240 -8.77 -2.63 22.02
C ILE A 240 -7.90 -3.44 21.06
N VAL A 241 -8.37 -3.66 19.83
CA VAL A 241 -7.55 -4.24 18.75
C VAL A 241 -7.64 -3.34 17.52
N GLY A 242 -6.51 -2.75 17.12
CA GLY A 242 -6.39 -1.90 15.93
C GLY A 242 -6.17 -2.72 14.66
N GLY A 243 -6.97 -2.49 13.63
CA GLY A 243 -6.93 -3.17 12.35
C GLY A 243 -6.51 -2.27 11.19
N PRO A 244 -6.39 -2.84 9.97
CA PRO A 244 -5.87 -2.13 8.80
C PRO A 244 -6.71 -0.91 8.37
N LYS A 245 -8.03 -0.91 8.64
CA LYS A 245 -8.89 0.20 8.20
C LYS A 245 -8.69 1.50 9.00
N LEU A 246 -7.83 1.51 10.02
CA LEU A 246 -7.34 2.73 10.66
C LEU A 246 -6.70 3.69 9.65
N ARG A 247 -5.97 3.14 8.66
CA ARG A 247 -5.33 3.91 7.58
C ARG A 247 -6.37 4.63 6.73
N VAL A 248 -7.37 3.91 6.24
CA VAL A 248 -8.46 4.43 5.40
C VAL A 248 -9.20 5.56 6.10
N ALA A 249 -9.48 5.40 7.39
CA ALA A 249 -10.16 6.40 8.19
C ALA A 249 -9.27 7.56 8.66
N LYS A 250 -7.94 7.50 8.43
CA LYS A 250 -6.94 8.44 8.97
C LYS A 250 -7.09 8.63 10.49
N ALA A 251 -7.38 7.55 11.20
CA ALA A 251 -7.86 7.58 12.58
C ALA A 251 -6.78 7.28 13.63
N GLN A 252 -5.50 7.19 13.25
CA GLN A 252 -4.41 6.83 14.17
C GLN A 252 -4.32 7.79 15.37
N LYS A 253 -4.47 9.11 15.15
CA LYS A 253 -4.46 10.09 16.25
C LYS A 253 -5.63 9.86 17.21
N ALA A 254 -6.84 9.68 16.69
CA ALA A 254 -8.04 9.44 17.48
C ALA A 254 -7.99 8.09 18.22
N PHE A 255 -7.31 7.09 17.65
CA PHE A 255 -7.01 5.83 18.33
C PHE A 255 -6.14 6.05 19.57
N VAL A 256 -5.06 6.84 19.47
CA VAL A 256 -4.20 7.17 20.61
C VAL A 256 -4.97 7.95 21.68
N GLU A 257 -5.74 8.97 21.27
CA GLU A 257 -6.60 9.73 22.19
C GLU A 257 -7.56 8.82 22.99
N LEU A 258 -8.14 7.81 22.33
CA LEU A 258 -9.01 6.83 22.98
C LEU A 258 -8.24 5.96 23.98
N VAL A 259 -7.11 5.39 23.57
CA VAL A 259 -6.28 4.52 24.42
C VAL A 259 -5.79 5.26 25.66
N ASP A 260 -5.32 6.51 25.52
CA ASP A 260 -4.85 7.35 26.62
C ASP A 260 -5.99 7.65 27.63
N ALA A 261 -7.19 7.95 27.12
CA ALA A 261 -8.34 8.28 27.94
C ALA A 261 -8.87 7.07 28.74
N CYS A 262 -9.01 5.91 28.08
CA CYS A 262 -9.59 4.73 28.70
C CYS A 262 -8.57 3.90 29.50
N GLY A 263 -7.29 3.95 29.14
CA GLY A 263 -6.22 3.20 29.78
C GLY A 263 -6.25 1.69 29.53
N TYR A 264 -6.98 1.22 28.50
CA TYR A 264 -7.10 -0.20 28.18
C TYR A 264 -5.80 -0.75 27.55
N PRO A 265 -5.52 -2.06 27.65
CA PRO A 265 -4.52 -2.69 26.81
C PRO A 265 -5.00 -2.68 25.36
N PHE A 266 -4.06 -2.63 24.43
CA PHE A 266 -4.39 -2.76 23.03
C PHE A 266 -3.38 -3.60 22.25
N ALA A 267 -3.90 -4.26 21.21
CA ALA A 267 -3.14 -5.04 20.27
C ALA A 267 -3.33 -4.50 18.84
N ALA A 268 -2.50 -4.97 17.91
CA ALA A 268 -2.72 -4.80 16.49
C ALA A 268 -3.20 -6.12 15.86
N MET A 269 -4.07 -6.07 14.85
CA MET A 269 -4.15 -7.15 13.86
C MET A 269 -2.87 -7.14 13.01
N PRO A 270 -2.49 -8.24 12.32
CA PRO A 270 -1.24 -8.30 11.55
C PRO A 270 -1.08 -7.13 10.54
N SER A 271 -2.12 -6.85 9.74
CA SER A 271 -2.13 -5.71 8.81
C SER A 271 -2.37 -4.34 9.47
N GLY A 272 -2.64 -4.33 10.78
CA GLY A 272 -2.71 -3.11 11.60
C GLY A 272 -1.37 -2.73 12.23
N LYS A 273 -0.36 -3.60 12.14
CA LYS A 273 1.00 -3.34 12.65
C LYS A 273 1.57 -2.08 12.00
N GLY A 274 2.21 -1.21 12.79
CA GLY A 274 2.70 0.10 12.34
C GLY A 274 1.63 1.20 12.20
N LEU A 275 0.33 0.89 12.39
CA LEU A 275 -0.76 1.89 12.45
C LEU A 275 -1.14 2.27 13.89
N VAL A 276 -0.66 1.52 14.87
CA VAL A 276 -0.83 1.77 16.31
C VAL A 276 0.53 1.99 16.97
N PRO A 277 0.65 2.76 18.07
CA PRO A 277 1.94 3.07 18.67
C PRO A 277 2.46 1.90 19.52
N GLU A 278 3.35 1.09 18.96
CA GLU A 278 3.87 -0.09 19.69
C GLU A 278 4.66 0.30 20.95
N HIS A 279 5.38 1.41 20.93
CA HIS A 279 6.11 1.96 22.08
C HIS A 279 5.23 2.37 23.27
N HIS A 280 3.90 2.40 23.10
CA HIS A 280 2.98 2.77 24.17
C HIS A 280 2.96 1.69 25.27
N PRO A 281 2.99 2.04 26.58
CA PRO A 281 3.10 1.10 27.69
C PRO A 281 1.90 0.15 27.88
N HIS A 282 0.84 0.32 27.10
CA HIS A 282 -0.35 -0.53 27.09
C HIS A 282 -0.46 -1.41 25.83
N PHE A 283 0.51 -1.32 24.92
CA PHE A 283 0.58 -2.23 23.78
C PHE A 283 0.93 -3.63 24.27
N ILE A 284 0.14 -4.64 23.87
CA ILE A 284 0.31 -6.04 24.26
C ILE A 284 0.74 -6.95 23.11
N GLY A 285 0.97 -6.39 21.92
CA GLY A 285 1.50 -7.10 20.75
C GLY A 285 0.50 -7.26 19.61
N THR A 286 0.68 -8.32 18.80
CA THR A 286 -0.15 -8.62 17.64
C THR A 286 -1.13 -9.75 17.96
N TYR A 287 -2.42 -9.50 17.74
CA TYR A 287 -3.50 -10.47 17.85
C TYR A 287 -3.79 -11.14 16.51
N ARG A 288 -3.57 -12.45 16.45
CA ARG A 288 -3.89 -13.34 15.33
C ARG A 288 -4.23 -14.75 15.84
N GLY A 289 -5.26 -14.86 16.69
CA GLY A 289 -5.68 -16.14 17.26
C GLY A 289 -4.52 -16.89 17.94
N VAL A 290 -4.41 -18.20 17.70
CA VAL A 290 -3.36 -19.04 18.32
C VAL A 290 -1.92 -18.69 17.93
N VAL A 291 -1.72 -17.88 16.88
CA VAL A 291 -0.40 -17.40 16.44
C VAL A 291 -0.17 -15.93 16.78
N SER A 292 -0.87 -15.45 17.81
CA SER A 292 -0.62 -14.14 18.41
C SER A 292 0.76 -14.10 19.06
N THR A 293 1.29 -12.88 19.26
CA THR A 293 2.46 -12.70 20.12
C THR A 293 2.18 -13.16 21.55
N SER A 294 3.23 -13.49 22.31
CA SER A 294 3.14 -14.07 23.66
C SER A 294 2.08 -13.38 24.54
N PHE A 295 1.14 -14.18 25.06
CA PHE A 295 0.01 -13.78 25.93
C PHE A 295 -1.03 -12.83 25.31
N CYS A 296 -0.88 -12.39 24.06
CA CYS A 296 -1.83 -11.47 23.44
C CYS A 296 -3.18 -12.16 23.15
N SER A 297 -3.18 -13.40 22.68
CA SER A 297 -4.40 -14.19 22.44
C SER A 297 -5.20 -14.39 23.71
N GLU A 298 -4.53 -14.79 24.79
CA GLU A 298 -5.12 -15.10 26.09
C GLU A 298 -5.77 -13.85 26.66
N MET A 299 -5.13 -12.69 26.52
CA MET A 299 -5.72 -11.41 26.93
C MET A 299 -6.96 -11.08 26.10
N VAL A 300 -6.86 -11.12 24.77
CA VAL A 300 -7.95 -10.71 23.86
C VAL A 300 -9.15 -11.65 23.97
N GLU A 301 -8.95 -12.96 23.92
CA GLU A 301 -10.03 -13.95 23.87
C GLU A 301 -10.71 -14.17 25.23
N SER A 302 -10.02 -13.87 26.35
CA SER A 302 -10.61 -13.92 27.70
C SER A 302 -11.32 -12.63 28.13
N ALA A 303 -11.16 -11.54 27.37
CA ALA A 303 -11.77 -10.25 27.69
C ALA A 303 -13.31 -10.32 27.77
N ASP A 304 -13.90 -9.43 28.57
CA ASP A 304 -15.35 -9.30 28.71
C ASP A 304 -15.96 -8.29 27.73
N ALA A 305 -15.14 -7.44 27.11
CA ALA A 305 -15.48 -6.63 25.95
C ALA A 305 -14.24 -6.40 25.07
N TYR A 306 -14.39 -6.48 23.74
CA TYR A 306 -13.31 -6.13 22.80
C TYR A 306 -13.79 -5.12 21.77
N VAL A 307 -12.99 -4.08 21.59
CA VAL A 307 -13.20 -3.00 20.63
C VAL A 307 -12.28 -3.23 19.45
N PHE A 308 -12.82 -3.80 18.37
CA PHE A 308 -12.10 -3.96 17.11
C PHE A 308 -12.26 -2.69 16.27
N ILE A 309 -11.16 -1.95 16.10
CA ILE A 309 -11.13 -0.69 15.36
C ILE A 309 -10.55 -0.94 13.97
N GLY A 310 -11.42 -0.92 12.97
CA GLY A 310 -11.08 -1.15 11.57
C GLY A 310 -10.63 -2.56 11.23
N PRO A 311 -11.29 -3.64 11.74
CA PRO A 311 -10.85 -5.00 11.46
C PRO A 311 -11.18 -5.44 10.03
N THR A 312 -10.34 -6.34 9.52
CA THR A 312 -10.66 -7.23 8.39
C THR A 312 -10.50 -8.65 8.91
N PHE A 313 -11.60 -9.42 8.93
CA PHE A 313 -11.56 -10.83 9.29
C PHE A 313 -11.76 -11.67 8.02
N ASP A 314 -10.73 -12.43 7.69
CA ASP A 314 -10.64 -13.37 6.58
C ASP A 314 -10.12 -14.72 7.11
N ASP A 315 -10.01 -15.73 6.26
CA ASP A 315 -9.48 -17.05 6.63
C ASP A 315 -8.05 -16.98 7.18
N SER A 316 -7.18 -16.15 6.61
CA SER A 316 -5.78 -16.01 7.03
C SER A 316 -5.63 -15.26 8.36
N SER A 317 -6.34 -14.15 8.55
CA SER A 317 -6.33 -13.33 9.77
C SER A 317 -7.08 -13.98 10.92
N SER A 318 -8.03 -14.87 10.61
CA SER A 318 -8.75 -15.69 11.60
C SER A 318 -8.14 -17.07 11.84
N VAL A 319 -7.00 -17.40 11.21
CA VAL A 319 -6.29 -18.68 11.36
C VAL A 319 -7.20 -19.87 11.05
N GLY A 320 -7.83 -19.85 9.87
CA GLY A 320 -8.80 -20.85 9.45
C GLY A 320 -10.12 -20.77 10.23
N TYR A 321 -10.61 -19.56 10.51
CA TYR A 321 -11.86 -19.30 11.25
C TYR A 321 -11.86 -19.84 12.69
N SER A 322 -10.70 -19.90 13.34
CA SER A 322 -10.53 -20.50 14.65
C SER A 322 -10.42 -19.50 15.82
N LEU A 323 -10.72 -18.21 15.60
CA LEU A 323 -10.67 -17.20 16.65
C LEU A 323 -11.73 -17.46 17.72
N LEU A 324 -11.38 -17.37 19.01
CA LEU A 324 -12.33 -17.57 20.11
C LEU A 324 -13.05 -16.28 20.51
N ILE A 325 -13.49 -15.51 19.51
CA ILE A 325 -14.20 -14.24 19.69
C ILE A 325 -15.71 -14.46 19.70
N LYS A 326 -16.35 -14.08 20.81
CA LYS A 326 -17.81 -14.07 20.98
C LYS A 326 -18.43 -12.79 20.42
N LYS A 327 -19.28 -12.89 19.42
CA LYS A 327 -19.84 -11.72 18.72
C LYS A 327 -20.57 -10.76 19.66
N GLU A 328 -21.25 -11.26 20.68
CA GLU A 328 -22.02 -10.48 21.65
C GLU A 328 -21.18 -9.52 22.51
N LYS A 329 -19.87 -9.76 22.64
CA LYS A 329 -18.93 -8.87 23.36
C LYS A 329 -18.16 -7.94 22.43
N ALA A 330 -18.34 -8.05 21.10
CA ALA A 330 -17.58 -7.29 20.12
C ALA A 330 -18.18 -5.91 19.87
N ILE A 331 -17.37 -4.87 19.92
CA ILE A 331 -17.67 -3.57 19.32
C ILE A 331 -16.82 -3.47 18.05
N ILE A 332 -17.47 -3.45 16.89
CA ILE A 332 -16.79 -3.37 15.58
C ILE A 332 -16.98 -1.97 15.03
N ILE A 333 -15.87 -1.25 14.88
CA ILE A 333 -15.83 0.11 14.34
C ILE A 333 -15.22 0.03 12.95
N GLN A 334 -16.03 0.20 11.91
CA GLN A 334 -15.59 0.33 10.52
C GLN A 334 -15.47 1.81 10.14
N PRO A 335 -14.81 2.18 9.02
CA PRO A 335 -14.57 3.59 8.67
C PRO A 335 -15.81 4.50 8.68
N LYS A 336 -17.00 3.96 8.37
CA LYS A 336 -18.27 4.71 8.29
C LYS A 336 -19.42 4.08 9.10
N ARG A 337 -19.14 3.16 10.04
CA ARG A 337 -20.15 2.40 10.77
C ARG A 337 -19.64 1.86 12.11
N VAL A 338 -20.49 1.85 13.13
CA VAL A 338 -20.22 1.22 14.43
C VAL A 338 -21.28 0.17 14.73
N THR A 339 -20.88 -1.03 15.14
CA THR A 339 -21.79 -2.14 15.51
C THR A 339 -21.42 -2.67 16.90
N ILE A 340 -22.42 -2.83 17.77
CA ILE A 340 -22.23 -3.25 19.17
C ILE A 340 -22.88 -4.62 19.38
N GLY A 341 -22.07 -5.63 19.64
CA GLY A 341 -22.50 -7.00 19.91
C GLY A 341 -23.33 -7.60 18.77
N ASN A 342 -24.38 -8.33 19.17
CA ASN A 342 -25.48 -8.72 18.28
C ASN A 342 -26.60 -7.66 18.22
N GLY A 343 -26.33 -6.45 18.71
CA GLY A 343 -27.31 -5.38 18.89
C GLY A 343 -27.23 -4.30 17.80
N PRO A 344 -27.29 -3.02 18.18
CA PRO A 344 -27.46 -1.92 17.22
C PRO A 344 -26.25 -1.74 16.31
N SER A 345 -26.53 -1.29 15.09
CA SER A 345 -25.53 -0.85 14.11
C SER A 345 -25.86 0.55 13.61
N PHE A 346 -24.93 1.48 13.81
CA PHE A 346 -25.07 2.90 13.47
C PHE A 346 -24.25 3.19 12.21
N GLY A 347 -24.94 3.54 11.12
CA GLY A 347 -24.31 3.91 9.85
C GLY A 347 -24.04 5.41 9.75
N TRP A 348 -23.14 5.78 8.83
CA TRP A 348 -22.74 7.17 8.61
C TRP A 348 -22.14 7.83 9.86
N VAL A 349 -21.36 7.03 10.61
CA VAL A 349 -20.58 7.43 11.77
C VAL A 349 -19.11 7.21 11.41
N PHE A 350 -18.34 8.28 11.29
CA PHE A 350 -16.95 8.22 10.86
C PHE A 350 -16.04 7.85 12.02
N MET A 351 -15.15 6.89 11.79
CA MET A 351 -14.30 6.28 12.82
C MET A 351 -13.52 7.32 13.64
N ALA A 352 -12.83 8.27 13.01
CA ALA A 352 -12.04 9.27 13.74
C ALA A 352 -12.90 10.12 14.69
N GLU A 353 -14.04 10.64 14.20
CA GLU A 353 -14.99 11.42 15.02
C GLU A 353 -15.56 10.59 16.18
N PHE A 354 -15.91 9.33 15.90
CA PHE A 354 -16.41 8.39 16.90
C PHE A 354 -15.39 8.11 18.01
N LEU A 355 -14.14 7.79 17.65
CA LEU A 355 -13.09 7.48 18.64
C LEU A 355 -12.81 8.70 19.54
N THR A 356 -12.67 9.90 18.97
CA THR A 356 -12.46 11.14 19.73
C THR A 356 -13.67 11.48 20.62
N ALA A 357 -14.90 11.24 20.17
CA ALA A 357 -16.10 11.44 20.99
C ALA A 357 -16.21 10.41 22.12
N LEU A 358 -15.92 9.15 21.84
CA LEU A 358 -15.92 8.05 22.81
C LEU A 358 -14.88 8.26 23.91
N ALA A 359 -13.67 8.74 23.55
CA ALA A 359 -12.60 9.05 24.50
C ALA A 359 -13.06 9.99 25.63
N LYS A 360 -13.98 10.92 25.35
CA LYS A 360 -14.51 11.88 26.35
C LYS A 360 -15.52 11.26 27.34
N LYS A 361 -16.04 10.06 27.05
CA LYS A 361 -17.11 9.39 27.81
C LYS A 361 -16.63 8.18 28.60
N LEU A 362 -15.49 7.59 28.21
CA LEU A 362 -14.94 6.43 28.90
C LEU A 362 -14.27 6.83 30.21
N LYS A 363 -14.53 6.01 31.25
CA LYS A 363 -13.80 6.05 32.51
C LYS A 363 -12.54 5.21 32.37
N LYS A 364 -11.45 5.70 32.98
CA LYS A 364 -10.18 4.99 33.02
C LYS A 364 -10.34 3.63 33.73
N ASN A 365 -9.87 2.55 33.10
CA ASN A 365 -9.83 1.20 33.67
C ASN A 365 -8.49 0.53 33.30
N SER A 366 -7.63 0.29 34.30
CA SER A 366 -6.32 -0.36 34.15
C SER A 366 -6.32 -1.86 34.45
N ALA A 367 -7.45 -2.46 34.82
CA ALA A 367 -7.50 -3.83 35.35
C ALA A 367 -6.96 -4.88 34.36
N ALA A 368 -7.28 -4.74 33.06
CA ALA A 368 -6.75 -5.64 32.04
C ALA A 368 -5.24 -5.42 31.80
N VAL A 369 -4.74 -4.18 31.90
CA VAL A 369 -3.30 -3.88 31.76
C VAL A 369 -2.52 -4.47 32.94
N GLU A 370 -3.03 -4.31 34.16
CA GLU A 370 -2.45 -4.89 35.37
C GLU A 370 -2.45 -6.43 35.30
N ASN A 371 -3.55 -7.03 34.84
CA ASN A 371 -3.64 -8.47 34.61
C ASN A 371 -2.60 -8.95 33.60
N HIS A 372 -2.44 -8.24 32.47
CA HIS A 372 -1.41 -8.56 31.47
C HIS A 372 -0.01 -8.51 32.11
N ARG A 373 0.33 -7.44 32.84
CA ARG A 373 1.64 -7.31 33.51
C ARG A 373 1.94 -8.43 34.50
N GLN A 374 0.92 -9.01 35.14
CA GLN A 374 1.10 -10.11 36.09
C GLN A 374 1.35 -11.46 35.42
N ILE A 375 0.75 -11.70 34.26
CA ILE A 375 0.86 -12.99 33.56
C ILE A 375 1.92 -12.99 32.45
N PHE A 376 2.33 -11.81 31.98
CA PHE A 376 3.23 -11.67 30.85
C PHE A 376 4.60 -12.27 31.16
N VAL A 377 5.02 -13.21 30.32
CA VAL A 377 6.40 -13.70 30.28
C VAL A 377 7.03 -13.18 29.00
N PRO A 378 8.12 -12.39 29.09
CA PRO A 378 8.85 -11.94 27.92
C PRO A 378 9.32 -13.13 27.07
N PRO A 379 9.30 -13.01 25.73
CA PRO A 379 9.83 -14.05 24.86
C PRO A 379 11.34 -14.25 25.10
N THR A 380 11.80 -15.49 24.97
CA THR A 380 13.21 -15.84 25.12
C THR A 380 14.04 -15.21 24.00
N ILE A 381 15.13 -14.54 24.37
CA ILE A 381 16.09 -14.01 23.39
C ILE A 381 16.94 -15.18 22.87
N PRO A 382 17.03 -15.39 21.55
CA PRO A 382 17.92 -16.40 20.97
C PRO A 382 19.37 -16.19 21.44
N LEU A 383 19.98 -17.28 21.94
CA LEU A 383 21.39 -17.28 22.35
C LEU A 383 22.29 -17.08 21.13
N LYS A 384 23.46 -16.47 21.35
CA LYS A 384 24.47 -16.36 20.30
C LYS A 384 24.86 -17.78 19.85
N HIS A 385 24.86 -18.00 18.54
CA HIS A 385 25.35 -19.24 17.95
C HIS A 385 26.88 -19.35 18.10
N ASN A 386 27.40 -20.58 18.04
CA ASN A 386 28.84 -20.79 18.02
C ASN A 386 29.45 -20.29 16.69
N GLN A 387 30.77 -20.10 16.67
CA GLN A 387 31.47 -19.79 15.41
C GLN A 387 31.20 -20.89 14.38
N ASP A 388 30.97 -20.48 13.13
CA ASP A 388 30.69 -21.35 11.98
C ASP A 388 29.38 -22.16 12.04
N GLU A 389 28.53 -21.93 13.06
CA GLU A 389 27.21 -22.55 13.11
C GLU A 389 26.27 -21.95 12.04
N PRO A 390 25.48 -22.77 11.32
CA PRO A 390 24.50 -22.28 10.37
C PRO A 390 23.54 -21.27 11.00
N LEU A 391 23.20 -20.25 10.23
CA LEU A 391 22.32 -19.19 10.70
C LEU A 391 20.89 -19.69 10.87
N GLY A 392 20.30 -19.37 12.03
CA GLY A 392 18.89 -19.60 12.32
C GLY A 392 18.02 -18.39 11.98
N VAL A 393 16.78 -18.59 11.55
CA VAL A 393 15.81 -17.53 11.25
C VAL A 393 15.58 -16.64 12.47
N ASN A 394 15.48 -17.24 13.66
CA ASN A 394 15.35 -16.49 14.92
C ASN A 394 16.53 -15.52 15.19
N ILE A 395 17.76 -15.90 14.80
CA ILE A 395 18.96 -15.06 14.93
C ILE A 395 18.87 -13.89 13.95
N ILE A 396 18.44 -14.12 12.71
CA ILE A 396 18.26 -13.05 11.71
C ILE A 396 17.37 -11.94 12.26
N PHE A 397 16.19 -12.31 12.75
CA PHE A 397 15.19 -11.35 13.18
C PHE A 397 15.54 -10.65 14.50
N LYS A 398 16.37 -11.28 15.35
CA LYS A 398 17.02 -10.60 16.49
C LYS A 398 17.90 -9.45 16.01
N HIS A 399 18.77 -9.67 15.03
CA HIS A 399 19.64 -8.62 14.51
C HIS A 399 18.85 -7.55 13.73
N ILE A 400 17.78 -7.93 13.02
CA ILE A 400 16.88 -6.96 12.39
C ILE A 400 16.21 -6.07 13.44
N GLN A 401 15.70 -6.63 14.56
CA GLN A 401 15.11 -5.86 15.66
C GLN A 401 16.06 -4.77 16.19
N GLU A 402 17.33 -5.10 16.35
CA GLU A 402 18.37 -4.18 16.84
C GLU A 402 18.69 -3.07 15.82
N MET A 403 18.47 -3.32 14.53
CA MET A 403 18.67 -2.35 13.45
C MET A 403 17.47 -1.42 13.24
N LEU A 404 16.27 -1.79 13.70
CA LEU A 404 15.09 -0.95 13.50
C LEU A 404 15.23 0.40 14.21
N GLY A 405 14.94 1.47 13.47
CA GLY A 405 14.98 2.85 13.95
C GLY A 405 13.73 3.63 13.55
N GLY A 406 13.54 4.80 14.16
CA GLY A 406 12.43 5.70 13.79
C GLY A 406 12.55 6.29 12.39
N ASP A 407 13.72 6.20 11.78
CA ASP A 407 14.07 6.53 10.39
C ASP A 407 13.98 5.32 9.45
N THR A 408 13.44 4.18 9.90
CA THR A 408 13.28 2.98 9.07
C THR A 408 11.84 2.71 8.68
N ALA A 409 11.66 1.98 7.57
CA ALA A 409 10.40 1.41 7.15
C ALA A 409 10.62 -0.05 6.76
N VAL A 410 9.70 -0.94 7.14
CA VAL A 410 9.81 -2.37 6.87
C VAL A 410 8.80 -2.79 5.81
N ILE A 411 9.25 -3.54 4.80
CA ILE A 411 8.39 -4.25 3.85
C ILE A 411 8.52 -5.75 4.11
N SER A 412 7.42 -6.38 4.53
CA SER A 412 7.39 -7.78 4.94
C SER A 412 6.71 -8.64 3.87
N GLU A 413 7.49 -9.39 3.09
CA GLU A 413 6.96 -10.26 2.03
C GLU A 413 6.20 -11.48 2.59
N ILE A 414 5.28 -12.01 1.79
CA ILE A 414 4.61 -13.29 2.03
C ILE A 414 5.64 -14.41 2.20
N GLY A 415 5.43 -15.21 3.24
CA GLY A 415 6.34 -16.28 3.67
C GLY A 415 6.57 -16.21 5.18
N ASP A 416 7.65 -16.84 5.65
CA ASP A 416 7.95 -16.84 7.09
C ASP A 416 8.32 -15.43 7.64
N SER A 417 8.71 -14.51 6.75
CA SER A 417 8.89 -13.08 7.07
C SER A 417 7.66 -12.49 7.76
N TRP A 418 6.45 -12.89 7.34
CA TRP A 418 5.21 -12.44 7.95
C TRP A 418 5.18 -12.71 9.45
N PHE A 419 5.48 -13.93 9.87
CA PHE A 419 5.38 -14.33 11.26
C PHE A 419 6.51 -13.74 12.10
N ASN A 420 7.72 -13.72 11.54
CA ASN A 420 8.87 -13.20 12.26
C ASN A 420 8.80 -11.70 12.50
N PHE A 421 8.31 -10.92 11.54
CA PHE A 421 8.12 -9.48 11.75
C PHE A 421 7.02 -9.15 12.76
N GLN A 422 5.97 -9.96 12.87
CA GLN A 422 4.92 -9.71 13.87
C GLN A 422 5.41 -9.84 15.31
N LYS A 423 6.52 -10.55 15.53
CA LYS A 423 7.19 -10.67 16.84
C LYS A 423 8.08 -9.48 17.19
N LEU A 424 8.46 -8.66 16.20
CA LEU A 424 9.33 -7.52 16.43
C LEU A 424 8.52 -6.34 16.97
N HIS A 425 9.18 -5.50 17.77
CA HIS A 425 8.64 -4.25 18.27
C HIS A 425 9.12 -3.09 17.40
N LEU A 426 8.18 -2.32 16.86
CA LEU A 426 8.51 -1.15 16.04
C LEU A 426 8.85 0.06 16.92
N PRO A 427 10.03 0.67 16.76
CA PRO A 427 10.33 1.96 17.39
C PRO A 427 9.32 3.03 16.99
N GLU A 428 9.24 4.11 17.78
CA GLU A 428 8.47 5.28 17.41
C GLU A 428 8.88 5.77 16.01
N ASN A 429 7.90 6.13 15.18
CA ASN A 429 8.05 6.55 13.78
C ASN A 429 8.55 5.50 12.77
N CYS A 430 8.90 4.28 13.20
CA CYS A 430 9.16 3.17 12.30
C CYS A 430 7.87 2.79 11.55
N LYS A 431 7.99 2.54 10.24
CA LYS A 431 6.84 2.14 9.41
C LYS A 431 6.89 0.65 9.09
N TYR A 432 5.73 0.08 8.79
CA TYR A 432 5.59 -1.34 8.52
C TYR A 432 4.50 -1.57 7.47
N GLU A 433 4.84 -2.34 6.44
CA GLU A 433 3.94 -2.70 5.37
C GLU A 433 3.88 -4.20 5.14
N PHE A 434 2.66 -4.64 4.85
CA PHE A 434 2.22 -6.02 4.87
C PHE A 434 1.01 -6.15 3.93
N GLN A 435 1.02 -7.11 2.99
CA GLN A 435 -0.06 -7.34 2.03
C GLN A 435 -0.78 -8.66 2.31
N MET A 436 -1.51 -8.72 3.43
CA MET A 436 -2.09 -9.97 3.92
C MET A 436 -3.22 -10.52 3.08
N LEU A 437 -4.13 -9.63 2.66
CA LEU A 437 -5.42 -10.06 2.16
C LEU A 437 -5.27 -10.54 0.72
N TYR A 438 -4.50 -9.81 -0.08
CA TYR A 438 -4.23 -10.20 -1.46
C TYR A 438 -3.14 -11.27 -1.58
N ALA A 439 -2.13 -11.22 -0.70
CA ALA A 439 -1.11 -12.25 -0.55
C ALA A 439 -0.43 -12.67 -1.88
N SER A 440 -0.10 -11.71 -2.75
CA SER A 440 0.55 -12.02 -4.04
C SER A 440 2.08 -11.99 -3.93
N ILE A 441 2.72 -13.17 -4.04
CA ILE A 441 4.18 -13.30 -3.93
C ILE A 441 4.90 -12.45 -4.98
N GLY A 442 5.98 -11.79 -4.57
CA GLY A 442 6.72 -10.86 -5.42
C GLY A 442 6.25 -9.41 -5.34
N TRP A 443 5.12 -9.14 -4.66
CA TRP A 443 4.65 -7.78 -4.36
C TRP A 443 5.75 -6.93 -3.72
N SER A 444 6.51 -7.50 -2.78
CA SER A 444 7.43 -6.73 -1.93
C SER A 444 8.57 -6.05 -2.70
N VAL A 445 9.02 -6.58 -3.84
CA VAL A 445 10.08 -5.94 -4.65
C VAL A 445 9.56 -4.63 -5.23
N GLY A 446 8.43 -4.67 -5.94
CA GLY A 446 7.80 -3.46 -6.49
C GLY A 446 7.37 -2.51 -5.37
N ALA A 447 6.78 -3.02 -4.30
CA ALA A 447 6.36 -2.20 -3.17
C ALA A 447 7.55 -1.49 -2.48
N THR A 448 8.71 -2.15 -2.37
CA THR A 448 9.95 -1.55 -1.87
C THR A 448 10.40 -0.40 -2.76
N LEU A 449 10.39 -0.59 -4.09
CA LEU A 449 10.73 0.46 -5.06
C LEU A 449 9.83 1.68 -4.87
N GLY A 450 8.51 1.44 -4.82
CA GLY A 450 7.51 2.49 -4.68
C GLY A 450 7.59 3.24 -3.35
N TYR A 451 7.71 2.50 -2.26
CA TYR A 451 7.75 3.06 -0.91
C TYR A 451 9.01 3.91 -0.71
N ALA A 452 10.17 3.41 -1.14
CA ALA A 452 11.44 4.12 -1.04
C ALA A 452 11.47 5.40 -1.88
N GLN A 453 10.78 5.41 -3.03
CA GLN A 453 10.61 6.61 -3.84
C GLN A 453 9.75 7.67 -3.13
N ALA A 454 8.72 7.22 -2.42
CA ALA A 454 7.82 8.12 -1.69
C ALA A 454 8.40 8.66 -0.37
N ALA A 455 9.09 7.81 0.39
CA ALA A 455 9.54 8.08 1.77
C ALA A 455 11.06 8.22 1.83
N GLU A 456 11.58 9.30 1.23
CA GLU A 456 13.02 9.58 1.20
C GLU A 456 13.64 9.84 2.59
N ASP A 457 12.83 10.15 3.59
CA ASP A 457 13.22 10.27 5.00
C ASP A 457 13.37 8.90 5.70
N LYS A 458 12.95 7.82 5.04
CA LYS A 458 13.04 6.45 5.57
C LYS A 458 14.09 5.64 4.84
N ARG A 459 14.81 4.81 5.58
CA ARG A 459 15.57 3.70 5.01
C ARG A 459 14.69 2.46 4.99
N VAL A 460 14.38 1.96 3.80
CA VAL A 460 13.51 0.79 3.64
C VAL A 460 14.31 -0.49 3.87
N ILE A 461 13.80 -1.35 4.74
CA ILE A 461 14.29 -2.70 5.02
C ILE A 461 13.25 -3.69 4.51
N ALA A 462 13.61 -4.52 3.53
CA ALA A 462 12.73 -5.55 3.00
C ALA A 462 13.26 -6.94 3.34
N CYS A 463 12.39 -7.86 3.78
CA CYS A 463 12.74 -9.28 3.85
C CYS A 463 11.89 -10.07 2.85
N ILE A 464 12.56 -10.67 1.88
CA ILE A 464 11.94 -11.25 0.70
C ILE A 464 12.40 -12.71 0.60
N GLY A 465 11.45 -13.65 0.52
CA GLY A 465 11.79 -15.05 0.24
C GLY A 465 12.36 -15.22 -1.17
N ASP A 466 13.27 -16.15 -1.34
CA ASP A 466 13.89 -16.50 -2.62
C ASP A 466 12.90 -16.82 -3.74
N GLY A 467 11.81 -17.55 -3.44
CA GLY A 467 10.72 -17.83 -4.37
C GLY A 467 9.95 -16.58 -4.79
N SER A 468 9.56 -15.73 -3.83
CA SER A 468 8.87 -14.46 -4.09
C SER A 468 9.73 -13.52 -4.92
N PHE A 469 11.04 -13.46 -4.65
CA PHE A 469 11.96 -12.63 -5.39
C PHE A 469 12.04 -13.00 -6.88
N GLN A 470 12.00 -14.30 -7.22
CA GLN A 470 12.05 -14.75 -8.63
C GLN A 470 10.92 -14.20 -9.50
N VAL A 471 9.80 -13.80 -8.92
CA VAL A 471 8.63 -13.29 -9.66
C VAL A 471 8.88 -11.88 -10.22
N THR A 472 9.60 -11.03 -9.47
CA THR A 472 9.66 -9.57 -9.71
C THR A 472 11.06 -8.95 -9.61
N ALA A 473 12.11 -9.78 -9.45
CA ALA A 473 13.51 -9.40 -9.19
C ALA A 473 14.09 -8.25 -10.05
N GLN A 474 13.65 -8.12 -11.31
CA GLN A 474 14.15 -7.15 -12.28
C GLN A 474 14.05 -5.68 -11.82
N ASP A 475 13.12 -5.35 -10.92
CA ASP A 475 12.96 -3.97 -10.42
C ASP A 475 14.09 -3.50 -9.49
N ILE A 476 14.99 -4.42 -9.08
CA ILE A 476 16.28 -4.03 -8.50
C ILE A 476 17.03 -3.06 -9.44
N SER A 477 16.91 -3.26 -10.76
CA SER A 477 17.51 -2.35 -11.75
C SER A 477 16.96 -0.93 -11.63
N THR A 478 15.65 -0.79 -11.43
CA THR A 478 14.97 0.49 -11.24
C THR A 478 15.39 1.13 -9.93
N MET A 479 15.48 0.37 -8.83
CA MET A 479 15.94 0.90 -7.54
C MET A 479 17.38 1.45 -7.62
N ILE A 480 18.29 0.72 -8.28
CA ILE A 480 19.67 1.17 -8.51
C ILE A 480 19.70 2.43 -9.36
N ARG A 481 18.94 2.47 -10.47
CA ARG A 481 18.85 3.64 -11.35
C ARG A 481 18.29 4.88 -10.64
N CYS A 482 17.33 4.69 -9.74
CA CYS A 482 16.77 5.75 -8.89
C CYS A 482 17.66 6.12 -7.70
N GLY A 483 18.82 5.45 -7.51
CA GLY A 483 19.75 5.76 -6.43
C GLY A 483 19.22 5.43 -5.03
N GLN A 484 18.30 4.46 -4.92
CA GLN A 484 17.69 4.09 -3.64
C GLN A 484 18.69 3.39 -2.72
N ARG A 485 18.50 3.53 -1.41
CA ARG A 485 19.41 3.04 -0.36
C ARG A 485 18.83 1.93 0.53
N ASN A 486 17.96 1.13 -0.08
CA ASN A 486 17.21 0.06 0.59
C ASN A 486 18.17 -1.02 1.12
N ILE A 487 17.79 -1.69 2.21
CA ILE A 487 18.42 -2.93 2.66
C ILE A 487 17.45 -4.07 2.36
N ILE A 488 17.86 -5.01 1.50
CA ILE A 488 17.06 -6.17 1.13
C ILE A 488 17.75 -7.41 1.71
N PHE A 489 17.08 -8.05 2.66
CA PHE A 489 17.43 -9.38 3.13
C PHE A 489 16.68 -10.41 2.29
N LEU A 490 17.40 -11.10 1.43
CA LEU A 490 16.84 -12.24 0.69
C LEU A 490 17.00 -13.49 1.54
N ILE A 491 15.89 -14.13 1.92
CA ILE A 491 15.90 -15.39 2.66
C ILE A 491 15.97 -16.54 1.66
N ASN A 492 17.16 -17.11 1.49
CA ASN A 492 17.43 -18.26 0.63
C ASN A 492 17.33 -19.55 1.44
N ASN A 493 16.15 -20.18 1.38
CA ASN A 493 15.85 -21.45 2.03
C ASN A 493 15.48 -22.55 1.01
N GLY A 494 15.58 -22.24 -0.29
CA GLY A 494 15.50 -23.20 -1.39
C GLY A 494 14.09 -23.54 -1.85
N GLY A 495 13.06 -22.74 -1.54
CA GLY A 495 11.70 -23.03 -2.00
C GLY A 495 10.58 -22.26 -1.31
N TYR A 496 9.35 -22.71 -1.57
CA TYR A 496 8.13 -22.12 -0.99
C TYR A 496 7.81 -22.71 0.38
N THR A 497 8.60 -22.38 1.40
CA THR A 497 8.43 -22.96 2.75
C THR A 497 7.05 -22.72 3.35
N ILE A 498 6.41 -21.57 3.11
CA ILE A 498 5.03 -21.36 3.57
C ILE A 498 4.04 -22.38 3.00
N GLU A 499 4.23 -22.78 1.74
CA GLU A 499 3.40 -23.80 1.10
C GLU A 499 3.75 -25.20 1.60
N VAL A 500 5.01 -25.48 1.95
CA VAL A 500 5.42 -26.74 2.61
C VAL A 500 4.62 -26.96 3.89
N GLU A 501 4.47 -25.92 4.71
CA GLU A 501 3.75 -25.99 5.98
C GLU A 501 2.23 -25.99 5.86
N ILE A 502 1.68 -25.66 4.67
CA ILE A 502 0.26 -25.83 4.35
C ILE A 502 0.03 -27.23 3.76
N HIS A 503 0.79 -27.57 2.72
CA HIS A 503 0.70 -28.82 1.98
C HIS A 503 1.96 -29.04 1.09
N ASP A 504 2.80 -30.00 1.47
CA ASP A 504 4.07 -30.23 0.76
C ASP A 504 3.94 -31.01 -0.56
N GLY A 505 4.89 -30.77 -1.48
CA GLY A 505 5.01 -31.46 -2.75
C GLY A 505 6.11 -30.90 -3.65
N PRO A 506 6.37 -31.54 -4.81
CA PRO A 506 7.47 -31.15 -5.69
C PRO A 506 7.34 -29.75 -6.30
N TYR A 507 6.13 -29.18 -6.33
CA TYR A 507 5.87 -27.82 -6.80
C TYR A 507 6.39 -26.73 -5.84
N ASN A 508 6.79 -27.10 -4.61
CA ASN A 508 7.41 -26.18 -3.66
C ASN A 508 8.93 -26.02 -3.87
N ILE A 509 9.51 -26.84 -4.76
CA ILE A 509 10.94 -26.80 -5.07
C ILE A 509 11.17 -25.83 -6.24
N ILE A 510 12.03 -24.84 -6.03
CA ILE A 510 12.39 -23.85 -7.04
C ILE A 510 13.82 -24.07 -7.54
N LYS A 511 14.15 -23.52 -8.71
CA LYS A 511 15.53 -23.48 -9.18
C LYS A 511 16.30 -22.42 -8.39
N ASN A 512 17.18 -22.84 -7.50
CA ASN A 512 18.05 -21.89 -6.78
C ASN A 512 18.89 -21.05 -7.77
N TRP A 513 18.97 -19.74 -7.56
CA TRP A 513 19.81 -18.83 -8.34
C TRP A 513 21.08 -18.48 -7.55
N ASP A 514 22.04 -17.85 -8.23
CA ASP A 514 23.05 -17.06 -7.52
C ASP A 514 22.53 -15.62 -7.45
N TYR A 515 21.81 -15.30 -6.38
CA TYR A 515 21.03 -14.08 -6.30
C TYR A 515 21.92 -12.83 -6.21
N THR A 516 23.00 -12.87 -5.42
CA THR A 516 23.99 -11.77 -5.43
C THR A 516 24.62 -11.57 -6.81
N ARG A 517 25.01 -12.65 -7.53
CA ARG A 517 25.54 -12.49 -8.90
C ARG A 517 24.50 -11.98 -9.89
N PHE A 518 23.23 -12.32 -9.70
CA PHE A 518 22.14 -11.75 -10.49
C PHE A 518 22.04 -10.23 -10.26
N VAL A 519 22.10 -9.78 -9.00
CA VAL A 519 22.10 -8.36 -8.65
C VAL A 519 23.36 -7.65 -9.15
N ASP A 520 24.54 -8.27 -9.03
CA ASP A 520 25.80 -7.72 -9.57
C ASP A 520 25.74 -7.57 -11.10
N ALA A 521 25.11 -8.54 -11.79
CA ALA A 521 24.92 -8.47 -13.24
C ALA A 521 23.98 -7.33 -13.65
N ILE A 522 22.94 -7.05 -12.86
CA ILE A 522 22.06 -5.89 -13.04
C ILE A 522 22.80 -4.59 -12.74
N HIS A 523 23.60 -4.56 -11.66
CA HIS A 523 24.38 -3.40 -11.25
C HIS A 523 25.34 -2.96 -12.37
N ASN A 524 26.00 -3.91 -13.04
CA ASN A 524 26.82 -3.67 -14.23
C ASN A 524 27.84 -2.51 -14.05
N GLY A 525 28.33 -2.28 -12.82
CA GLY A 525 29.26 -1.20 -12.48
C GLY A 525 28.66 0.21 -12.41
N GLU A 526 27.34 0.37 -12.59
CA GLU A 526 26.65 1.67 -12.59
C GLU A 526 25.70 1.82 -11.41
N GLY A 527 25.72 2.98 -10.74
CA GLY A 527 24.93 3.22 -9.54
C GLY A 527 25.55 2.65 -8.26
N LYS A 528 24.87 2.83 -7.13
CA LYS A 528 25.37 2.44 -5.80
C LYS A 528 24.66 1.17 -5.31
N CYS A 529 25.32 0.03 -5.47
CA CYS A 529 24.85 -1.25 -4.98
C CYS A 529 25.97 -1.98 -4.24
N TRP A 530 25.61 -2.74 -3.21
CA TRP A 530 26.51 -3.64 -2.50
C TRP A 530 25.79 -4.95 -2.21
N THR A 531 26.45 -6.06 -2.50
CA THR A 531 25.92 -7.41 -2.32
C THR A 531 26.74 -8.17 -1.26
N ALA A 532 26.08 -9.06 -0.51
CA ALA A 532 26.74 -9.98 0.40
C ALA A 532 26.02 -11.32 0.50
N LYS A 533 26.79 -12.39 0.74
CA LYS A 533 26.28 -13.71 1.12
C LYS A 533 26.55 -13.94 2.59
N VAL A 534 25.56 -14.44 3.32
CA VAL A 534 25.60 -14.62 4.77
C VAL A 534 25.10 -16.02 5.14
N LYS A 535 25.92 -16.77 5.86
CA LYS A 535 25.65 -18.15 6.32
C LYS A 535 25.75 -18.31 7.82
N THR A 536 26.39 -17.38 8.52
CA THR A 536 26.65 -17.43 9.98
C THR A 536 26.24 -16.13 10.66
N GLU A 537 26.10 -16.13 11.99
CA GLU A 537 25.75 -14.94 12.77
C GLU A 537 26.83 -13.84 12.70
N ASP A 538 28.11 -14.22 12.68
CA ASP A 538 29.22 -13.27 12.58
C ASP A 538 29.24 -12.58 11.20
N GLU A 539 28.96 -13.33 10.11
CA GLU A 539 28.79 -12.76 8.77
C GLU A 539 27.57 -11.82 8.69
N LEU A 540 26.46 -12.16 9.33
CA LEU A 540 25.27 -11.31 9.40
C LEU A 540 25.58 -10.00 10.10
N THR A 541 26.24 -10.07 11.25
CA THR A 541 26.63 -8.89 12.04
C THR A 541 27.54 -7.98 11.23
N ALA A 542 28.53 -8.55 10.52
CA ALA A 542 29.43 -7.80 9.64
C ALA A 542 28.69 -7.16 8.45
N ALA A 543 27.75 -7.89 7.85
CA ALA A 543 26.96 -7.39 6.72
C ALA A 543 26.04 -6.23 7.13
N ILE A 544 25.39 -6.34 8.29
CA ILE A 544 24.56 -5.26 8.86
C ILE A 544 25.42 -4.04 9.20
N ALA A 545 26.59 -4.23 9.81
CA ALA A 545 27.50 -3.12 10.11
C ALA A 545 27.95 -2.40 8.82
N THR A 546 28.27 -3.16 7.77
CA THR A 546 28.64 -2.61 6.46
C THR A 546 27.48 -1.84 5.83
N ALA A 547 26.28 -2.42 5.81
CA ALA A 547 25.09 -1.81 5.25
C ALA A 547 24.70 -0.52 5.99
N THR A 548 24.82 -0.51 7.32
CA THR A 548 24.43 0.64 8.18
C THR A 548 25.49 1.73 8.28
N ARG A 549 26.75 1.44 7.95
CA ARG A 549 27.85 2.42 8.01
C ARG A 549 28.43 2.67 6.63
N ASP A 550 29.31 1.80 6.16
CA ASP A 550 30.13 2.02 4.96
C ASP A 550 29.32 2.12 3.67
N LYS A 551 28.13 1.50 3.63
CA LYS A 551 27.21 1.44 2.48
C LYS A 551 25.85 2.06 2.78
N GLN A 552 25.78 3.01 3.73
CA GLN A 552 24.52 3.65 4.12
C GLN A 552 23.78 4.36 2.96
N ASP A 553 24.53 4.84 1.96
CA ASP A 553 24.00 5.53 0.77
C ASP A 553 23.84 4.60 -0.45
N SER A 554 23.86 3.28 -0.27
CA SER A 554 23.77 2.28 -1.34
C SER A 554 22.58 1.35 -1.11
N LEU A 555 22.04 0.81 -2.20
CA LEU A 555 21.19 -0.37 -2.11
C LEU A 555 22.05 -1.54 -1.62
N CYS A 556 21.67 -2.15 -0.50
CA CYS A 556 22.36 -3.27 0.11
C CYS A 556 21.52 -4.53 -0.10
N PHE A 557 22.04 -5.52 -0.82
CA PHE A 557 21.36 -6.79 -1.07
C PHE A 557 22.11 -7.92 -0.36
N ILE A 558 21.49 -8.50 0.66
CA ILE A 558 22.11 -9.49 1.54
C ILE A 558 21.37 -10.81 1.35
N GLU A 559 22.02 -11.76 0.67
CA GLU A 559 21.53 -13.12 0.50
C GLU A 559 21.86 -13.94 1.76
N ILE A 560 20.83 -14.32 2.49
CA ILE A 560 20.94 -15.09 3.73
C ILE A 560 20.58 -16.54 3.46
N PHE A 561 21.50 -17.46 3.80
CA PHE A 561 21.27 -18.90 3.69
C PHE A 561 20.74 -19.44 5.02
N VAL A 562 19.56 -20.07 4.98
CA VAL A 562 18.98 -20.79 6.12
C VAL A 562 18.53 -22.18 5.69
N HIS A 563 18.33 -23.06 6.67
CA HIS A 563 17.80 -24.39 6.38
C HIS A 563 16.34 -24.30 5.91
N ARG A 564 15.91 -25.17 4.98
CA ARG A 564 14.55 -25.16 4.42
C ARG A 564 13.46 -25.28 5.50
N ASP A 565 13.72 -26.15 6.47
CA ASP A 565 12.80 -26.47 7.57
C ASP A 565 13.00 -25.59 8.82
N ASP A 566 13.93 -24.62 8.76
CA ASP A 566 14.08 -23.64 9.83
C ASP A 566 13.01 -22.55 9.68
N THR A 567 11.88 -22.76 10.34
CA THR A 567 10.68 -21.92 10.26
C THR A 567 10.20 -21.48 11.62
N SER A 568 9.42 -20.38 11.64
CA SER A 568 8.76 -19.95 12.86
C SER A 568 7.71 -20.97 13.32
N LYS A 569 7.61 -21.15 14.65
CA LYS A 569 6.52 -21.94 15.26
C LYS A 569 5.14 -21.45 14.82
N GLU A 570 5.00 -20.14 14.64
CA GLU A 570 3.76 -19.52 14.22
C GLU A 570 3.36 -19.92 12.79
N LEU A 571 4.32 -20.05 11.86
CA LEU A 571 4.04 -20.56 10.52
C LEU A 571 3.55 -22.02 10.57
N LEU A 572 4.17 -22.88 11.38
CA LEU A 572 3.77 -24.29 11.53
C LEU A 572 2.30 -24.42 11.99
N GLU A 573 1.94 -23.68 13.04
CA GLU A 573 0.57 -23.71 13.61
C GLU A 573 -0.45 -23.09 12.64
N TRP A 574 -0.10 -21.98 11.98
CA TRP A 574 -0.97 -21.32 11.03
C TRP A 574 -1.17 -22.16 9.76
N GLY A 575 -0.09 -22.72 9.20
CA GLY A 575 -0.11 -23.52 7.98
C GLY A 575 -0.99 -24.75 8.12
N SER A 576 -0.87 -25.49 9.22
CA SER A 576 -1.71 -26.65 9.51
C SER A 576 -3.21 -26.32 9.59
N ARG A 577 -3.57 -25.19 10.23
CA ARG A 577 -4.97 -24.75 10.36
C ARG A 577 -5.56 -24.26 9.05
N VAL A 578 -4.80 -23.48 8.28
CA VAL A 578 -5.24 -23.02 6.96
C VAL A 578 -5.34 -24.19 5.98
N GLY A 579 -4.39 -25.11 5.97
CA GLY A 579 -4.46 -26.34 5.20
C GLY A 579 -5.72 -27.14 5.52
N SER A 580 -6.01 -27.35 6.81
CA SER A 580 -7.21 -28.05 7.27
C SER A 580 -8.50 -27.32 6.88
N ALA A 581 -8.53 -25.99 6.98
CA ALA A 581 -9.68 -25.20 6.57
C ALA A 581 -9.91 -25.32 5.06
N ASN A 582 -8.86 -25.25 4.24
CA ASN A 582 -8.95 -25.34 2.78
C ASN A 582 -9.39 -26.73 2.31
N SER A 583 -8.94 -27.79 2.98
CA SER A 583 -9.23 -29.18 2.61
C SER A 583 -10.51 -29.76 3.25
N ARG A 584 -11.29 -28.95 3.97
CA ARG A 584 -12.51 -29.43 4.66
C ARG A 584 -13.49 -30.05 3.64
N PRO A 585 -14.15 -31.17 3.98
CA PRO A 585 -15.09 -31.79 3.07
C PRO A 585 -16.29 -30.86 2.80
N PRO A 586 -16.95 -30.99 1.64
CA PRO A 586 -18.22 -30.31 1.40
C PRO A 586 -19.21 -30.62 2.52
N ASN A 587 -19.93 -29.61 3.00
CA ASN A 587 -21.01 -29.84 3.95
C ASN A 587 -22.06 -30.76 3.31
N PRO A 588 -22.55 -31.81 4.00
CA PRO A 588 -23.69 -32.57 3.52
C PRO A 588 -24.87 -31.60 3.37
N GLN A 589 -25.39 -31.49 2.14
CA GLN A 589 -26.51 -30.61 1.79
C GLN A 589 -27.83 -31.10 2.37
#